data_AF-A0A432YAR8-F1
#
_entry.id   AF-A0A432YAR8-F1
#
_cell.length_a   1.000
_cell.length_b   1.000
_cell.length_c   1.000
_cell.angle_alpha   90.00
_cell.angle_beta   90.00
_cell.angle_gamma   90.00
#
_symmetry.space_group_name_H-M   'P 1'
#
loop_
_entity.id
_entity.type
_entity.pdbx_description
1 polymer ?
#
loop_
_entity_poly.entity_id
_entity_poly.type
_entity_poly.pdbx_seq_one_letter_code
_entity_poly.pdbx_strand_id
1 'polypeptide(L)'
;MSLTAEQAAAEARYWITVDDTESLEQLVSQLQLKPFIAAAQIQNRFGQAITSSLAQAESDQVEQALVLVEEVMDGDRVIGYLTLTVDESLLLEAPVKTHAYLTFYGQFLLGFAVLAGIFMAITFNRWRYRRSALPETTE
;
A
#
# COMPACT_ATOMS: atom_id res chain seq x y z
N MET A 1 4.46 -9.44 -5.70
CA MET A 1 3.13 -9.90 -6.13
C MET A 1 3.20 -11.24 -6.84
N SER A 2 4.08 -11.44 -7.84
CA SER A 2 4.29 -12.76 -8.47
C SER A 2 4.57 -13.89 -7.47
N LEU A 3 5.43 -13.66 -6.46
CA LEU A 3 5.71 -14.66 -5.42
C LEU A 3 4.49 -15.09 -4.59
N THR A 4 3.53 -14.18 -4.35
CA THR A 4 2.32 -14.48 -3.57
C THR A 4 1.35 -15.32 -4.40
N ALA A 5 1.23 -15.03 -5.70
CA ALA A 5 0.35 -15.74 -6.61
C ALA A 5 0.88 -17.16 -6.89
N GLU A 6 2.19 -17.31 -7.10
CA GLU A 6 2.85 -18.61 -7.28
C GLU A 6 2.74 -19.50 -6.04
N GLN A 7 2.96 -18.94 -4.84
CA GLN A 7 2.78 -19.68 -3.59
C GLN A 7 1.33 -20.13 -3.39
N ALA A 8 0.37 -19.24 -3.68
CA ALA A 8 -1.04 -19.58 -3.59
C ALA A 8 -1.47 -20.63 -4.63
N ALA A 9 -0.91 -20.60 -5.84
CA ALA A 9 -1.14 -21.64 -6.84
C ALA A 9 -0.60 -23.00 -6.39
N ALA A 10 0.58 -23.03 -5.76
CA ALA A 10 1.16 -24.26 -5.21
C ALA A 10 0.34 -24.85 -4.07
N GLU A 11 -0.26 -24.00 -3.23
CA GLU A 11 -1.17 -24.41 -2.16
C GLU A 11 -2.52 -24.87 -2.70
N ALA A 12 -3.11 -24.12 -3.65
CA ALA A 12 -4.32 -24.50 -4.36
C ALA A 12 -4.19 -25.86 -5.04
N ARG A 13 -3.01 -26.18 -5.59
CA ARG A 13 -2.74 -27.50 -6.17
C ARG A 13 -3.03 -28.63 -5.19
N TYR A 14 -2.53 -28.53 -3.96
CA TYR A 14 -2.72 -29.58 -2.96
C TYR A 14 -4.21 -29.78 -2.67
N TRP A 15 -4.94 -28.70 -2.44
CA TRP A 15 -6.36 -28.73 -2.09
C TRP A 15 -7.27 -29.17 -3.24
N ILE A 16 -6.96 -28.81 -4.49
CA ILE A 16 -7.68 -29.32 -5.67
C ILE A 16 -7.48 -30.83 -5.82
N THR A 17 -6.29 -31.36 -5.55
CA THR A 17 -6.01 -32.80 -5.68
C THR A 17 -6.77 -33.63 -4.63
N VAL A 18 -6.99 -33.08 -3.43
CA VAL A 18 -7.75 -33.75 -2.36
C VAL A 18 -9.24 -33.38 -2.34
N ASP A 19 -9.71 -32.58 -3.30
CA ASP A 19 -11.10 -32.09 -3.43
C ASP A 19 -11.61 -31.37 -2.16
N ASP A 20 -10.72 -30.68 -1.46
CA ASP A 20 -11.04 -29.95 -0.23
C ASP A 20 -11.43 -28.50 -0.55
N THR A 21 -12.73 -28.32 -0.80
CA THR A 21 -13.31 -27.01 -1.13
C THR A 21 -13.27 -26.03 0.04
N GLU A 22 -13.30 -26.50 1.28
CA GLU A 22 -13.27 -25.65 2.48
C GLU A 22 -11.90 -24.98 2.64
N SER A 23 -10.83 -25.74 2.44
CA SER A 23 -9.46 -25.20 2.44
C SER A 23 -9.21 -24.23 1.28
N LEU A 24 -9.82 -24.48 0.11
CA LEU A 24 -9.77 -23.55 -1.03
C LEU A 24 -10.49 -22.22 -0.74
N GLU A 25 -11.66 -22.27 -0.09
CA GLU A 25 -12.38 -21.07 0.35
C GLU A 25 -11.56 -20.26 1.36
N GLN A 26 -10.91 -20.92 2.32
CA GLN A 26 -10.02 -20.27 3.27
C GLN A 26 -8.82 -19.61 2.57
N LEU A 27 -8.19 -20.29 1.63
CA LEU A 27 -7.07 -19.75 0.85
C LEU A 27 -7.49 -18.47 0.10
N VAL A 28 -8.61 -18.52 -0.60
CA VAL A 28 -9.14 -17.40 -1.37
C VAL A 28 -9.57 -16.23 -0.46
N SER A 29 -10.12 -16.53 0.72
CA SER A 29 -10.43 -15.52 1.74
C SER A 29 -9.17 -14.88 2.33
N GLN A 30 -8.11 -15.64 2.57
CA GLN A 30 -6.83 -15.10 3.04
C GLN A 30 -6.14 -14.23 1.99
N LEU A 31 -6.27 -14.58 0.71
CA LEU A 31 -5.76 -13.77 -0.39
C LEU A 31 -6.47 -12.42 -0.47
N GLN A 32 -7.79 -12.39 -0.26
CA GLN A 32 -8.55 -11.15 -0.20
C GLN A 32 -8.10 -10.21 0.93
N LEU A 33 -7.62 -10.75 2.06
CA LEU A 33 -7.10 -9.92 3.17
C LEU A 33 -5.78 -9.22 2.83
N LYS A 34 -5.12 -9.59 1.73
CA LYS A 34 -3.87 -8.95 1.29
C LYS A 34 -4.20 -7.57 0.71
N PRO A 35 -3.35 -6.55 0.96
CA PRO A 35 -3.54 -5.25 0.36
C PRO A 35 -3.52 -5.36 -1.17
N PHE A 36 -4.33 -4.52 -1.83
CA PHE A 36 -4.46 -4.41 -3.29
C PHE A 36 -5.26 -5.53 -3.98
N ILE A 37 -5.56 -6.66 -3.33
CA ILE A 37 -6.37 -7.74 -3.92
C ILE A 37 -7.86 -7.42 -3.73
N ALA A 38 -8.56 -7.16 -4.83
CA ALA A 38 -10.00 -6.88 -4.83
C ALA A 38 -10.84 -8.16 -4.91
N ALA A 39 -10.37 -9.14 -5.67
CA ALA A 39 -11.01 -10.45 -5.77
C ALA A 39 -9.98 -11.55 -5.99
N ALA A 40 -10.32 -12.75 -5.55
CA ALA A 40 -9.56 -13.95 -5.82
C ALA A 40 -10.52 -15.08 -6.19
N GLN A 41 -10.15 -15.89 -7.18
CA GLN A 41 -10.99 -16.97 -7.69
C GLN A 41 -10.12 -18.16 -8.07
N ILE A 42 -10.59 -19.36 -7.76
CA ILE A 42 -9.98 -20.61 -8.22
C ILE A 42 -10.95 -21.30 -9.17
N GLN A 43 -10.44 -21.68 -10.33
CA GLN A 43 -11.17 -22.35 -11.39
C GLN A 43 -10.57 -23.73 -11.66
N ASN A 44 -11.41 -24.68 -12.04
CA ASN A 44 -10.95 -25.97 -12.50
C ASN A 44 -10.34 -25.88 -13.92
N ARG A 45 -9.74 -26.96 -14.41
CA ARG A 45 -9.18 -27.06 -15.78
C ARG A 45 -10.15 -26.72 -16.91
N PHE A 46 -11.45 -26.69 -16.65
CA PHE A 46 -12.49 -26.36 -17.62
C PHE A 46 -12.95 -24.89 -17.52
N GLY A 47 -12.33 -24.09 -16.65
CA GLY A 47 -12.70 -22.70 -16.41
C GLY A 47 -13.94 -22.52 -15.53
N GLN A 48 -14.41 -23.58 -14.87
CA GLN A 48 -15.53 -23.49 -13.93
C GLN A 48 -15.02 -23.05 -12.57
N ALA A 49 -15.69 -22.07 -11.97
CA ALA A 49 -15.38 -21.60 -10.62
C ALA A 49 -15.57 -22.73 -9.60
N ILE A 50 -14.52 -23.04 -8.85
CA ILE A 50 -14.59 -23.91 -7.67
C ILE A 50 -14.94 -23.05 -6.46
N THR A 51 -14.23 -21.93 -6.29
CA THR A 51 -14.46 -20.96 -5.21
C THR A 51 -14.09 -19.55 -5.67
N SER A 52 -14.71 -18.55 -5.06
CA SER A 52 -14.45 -17.14 -5.31
C SER A 52 -14.65 -16.33 -4.04
N SER A 53 -13.75 -15.39 -3.78
CA SER A 53 -13.99 -14.30 -2.86
C SER A 53 -14.01 -13.01 -3.65
N LEU A 54 -15.16 -12.34 -3.59
CA LEU A 54 -15.35 -10.99 -4.05
C LEU A 54 -15.33 -10.10 -2.81
N ALA A 55 -14.39 -9.16 -2.72
CA ALA A 55 -14.67 -8.00 -1.90
C ALA A 55 -15.90 -7.33 -2.52
N GLN A 56 -16.87 -7.00 -1.67
CA GLN A 56 -18.00 -6.17 -2.03
C GLN A 56 -17.47 -4.75 -2.27
N ALA A 57 -16.69 -4.58 -3.33
CA ALA A 57 -16.41 -3.29 -3.90
C ALA A 57 -17.74 -2.82 -4.47
N GLU A 58 -18.23 -1.69 -3.95
CA GLU A 58 -19.40 -1.02 -4.51
C GLU A 58 -19.21 -0.93 -6.02
N SER A 59 -20.17 -1.51 -6.73
CA SER A 59 -20.09 -2.15 -8.05
C SER A 59 -19.66 -1.26 -9.23
N ASP A 60 -19.21 -0.03 -9.01
CA ASP A 60 -18.95 0.96 -10.06
C ASP A 60 -17.52 1.52 -10.08
N GLN A 61 -16.64 1.14 -9.14
CA GLN A 61 -15.28 1.72 -9.05
C GLN A 61 -14.15 0.86 -9.63
N VAL A 62 -14.43 -0.36 -10.09
CA VAL A 62 -13.40 -1.23 -10.70
C VAL A 62 -13.26 -0.90 -12.20
N GLU A 63 -12.97 0.36 -12.54
CA GLU A 63 -12.72 0.77 -13.93
C GLU A 63 -11.34 0.34 -14.44
N GLN A 64 -10.39 0.06 -13.53
CA GLN A 64 -9.02 -0.34 -13.83
C GLN A 64 -8.58 -1.49 -12.92
N ALA A 65 -8.95 -2.71 -13.31
CA ALA A 65 -8.55 -3.94 -12.63
C ALA A 65 -7.42 -4.63 -13.41
N LEU A 66 -6.30 -4.87 -12.73
CA LEU A 66 -5.27 -5.77 -13.24
C LEU A 66 -5.64 -7.20 -12.87
N VAL A 67 -5.83 -8.06 -13.87
CA VAL A 67 -6.12 -9.47 -13.67
C VAL A 67 -4.82 -10.28 -13.81
N LEU A 68 -4.41 -10.94 -12.74
CA LEU A 68 -3.30 -11.88 -12.73
C LEU A 68 -3.85 -13.30 -12.76
N VAL A 69 -3.41 -14.12 -13.72
CA VAL A 69 -3.82 -15.51 -13.84
C VAL A 69 -2.59 -16.39 -13.69
N GLU A 70 -2.63 -17.29 -12.70
CA GLU A 70 -1.59 -18.29 -12.47
C GLU A 70 -2.16 -19.68 -12.74
N GLU A 71 -1.37 -20.51 -13.42
CA GLU A 71 -1.73 -21.89 -13.71
C GLU A 71 -1.45 -22.78 -12.49
N VAL A 72 -2.43 -23.60 -12.12
CA VAL A 72 -2.25 -24.60 -11.07
C VAL A 72 -1.81 -25.90 -11.74
N MET A 73 -0.53 -26.21 -11.58
CA MET A 73 0.15 -27.33 -12.27
C MET A 73 0.37 -28.54 -11.35
N ASP A 74 -0.13 -29.71 -11.74
CA ASP A 74 0.26 -31.01 -11.15
C ASP A 74 1.25 -31.72 -12.07
N GLY A 75 2.53 -31.63 -11.75
CA GLY A 75 3.60 -32.03 -12.64
C GLY A 75 3.58 -31.20 -13.92
N ASP A 76 3.30 -31.84 -15.06
CA ASP A 76 3.24 -31.22 -16.40
C ASP A 76 1.79 -30.98 -16.86
N ARG A 77 0.82 -31.13 -15.95
CA ARG A 77 -0.61 -31.02 -16.26
C ARG A 77 -1.26 -29.85 -15.53
N VAL A 78 -1.91 -28.97 -16.27
CA VAL A 78 -2.79 -27.95 -15.69
C VAL A 78 -4.03 -28.61 -15.10
N ILE A 79 -4.25 -28.43 -13.80
CA ILE A 79 -5.42 -28.93 -13.07
C ILE A 79 -6.43 -27.81 -12.73
N GLY A 80 -6.00 -26.55 -12.80
CA GLY A 80 -6.85 -25.40 -12.56
C GLY A 80 -6.12 -24.08 -12.81
N TYR A 81 -6.81 -22.98 -12.48
CA TYR A 81 -6.29 -21.62 -12.62
C TYR A 81 -6.64 -20.81 -11.37
N LEU A 82 -5.68 -20.04 -10.86
CA LEU A 82 -5.88 -19.04 -9.83
C LEU A 82 -5.95 -17.68 -10.52
N THR A 83 -7.08 -16.99 -10.38
CA THR A 83 -7.28 -15.64 -10.90
C THR A 83 -7.32 -14.66 -9.73
N LEU A 84 -6.47 -13.64 -9.77
CA LEU A 84 -6.42 -12.55 -8.80
C LEU A 84 -6.76 -11.25 -9.51
N THR A 85 -7.74 -10.54 -9.00
CA THR A 85 -8.09 -9.19 -9.47
C THR A 85 -7.50 -8.19 -8.51
N VAL A 86 -6.64 -7.32 -9.02
CA VAL A 86 -5.96 -6.27 -8.28
C VAL A 86 -6.56 -4.93 -8.67
N ASP A 87 -6.89 -4.12 -7.66
CA ASP A 87 -7.36 -2.74 -7.88
C ASP A 87 -6.17 -1.83 -8.15
N GLU A 88 -6.09 -1.30 -9.37
CA GLU A 88 -5.00 -0.42 -9.81
C GLU A 88 -5.00 0.92 -9.07
N SER A 89 -6.17 1.40 -8.61
CA SER A 89 -6.27 2.65 -7.86
C SER A 89 -5.49 2.58 -6.55
N LEU A 90 -5.55 1.44 -5.85
CA LEU A 90 -4.83 1.21 -4.60
C LEU A 90 -3.31 1.08 -4.83
N LEU A 91 -2.88 0.55 -5.97
CA LEU A 91 -1.46 0.50 -6.34
C LEU A 91 -0.87 1.91 -6.55
N LEU A 92 -1.67 2.83 -7.11
CA LEU A 92 -1.26 4.19 -7.42
C LEU A 92 -1.36 5.14 -6.22
N GLU A 93 -2.17 4.85 -5.19
CA GLU A 93 -2.23 5.65 -3.95
C GLU A 93 -1.02 5.50 -3.03
N ALA A 94 -0.33 4.36 -3.07
CA ALA A 94 0.84 4.09 -2.22
C ALA A 94 1.94 5.17 -2.33
N PRO A 95 2.37 5.61 -3.54
CA PRO A 95 3.35 6.70 -3.67
C PRO A 95 2.81 8.09 -3.32
N VAL A 96 1.49 8.33 -3.45
CA VAL A 96 0.90 9.65 -3.17
C VAL A 96 0.90 9.96 -1.66
N LYS A 97 0.66 8.95 -0.81
CA LYS A 97 0.74 9.11 0.65
C LYS A 97 2.15 9.46 1.11
N THR A 98 3.19 8.94 0.47
CA THR A 98 4.59 9.31 0.77
C THR A 98 4.88 10.77 0.41
N HIS A 99 4.37 11.27 -0.72
CA HIS A 99 4.53 12.68 -1.10
C HIS A 99 3.72 13.64 -0.21
N ALA A 100 2.51 13.28 0.19
CA ALA A 100 1.71 14.07 1.12
C ALA A 100 2.37 14.15 2.51
N TYR A 101 2.98 13.05 2.97
CA TYR A 101 3.70 13.01 4.23
C TYR A 101 4.94 13.93 4.23
N LEU A 102 5.76 13.91 3.18
CA LEU A 102 6.92 14.82 3.07
C LEU A 102 6.51 16.29 2.95
N THR A 103 5.44 16.59 2.19
CA THR A 103 4.97 17.96 2.02
C THR A 103 4.40 18.52 3.32
N PHE A 104 3.62 17.71 4.04
CA PHE A 104 3.01 18.12 5.31
C PHE A 104 4.03 18.35 6.42
N TYR A 105 5.10 17.54 6.54
CA TYR A 105 6.16 17.79 7.54
C TYR A 105 7.17 18.86 7.10
N GLY A 106 7.41 19.02 5.80
CA GLY A 106 8.30 20.05 5.25
C GLY A 106 7.84 21.48 5.57
N GLN A 107 6.53 21.74 5.51
CA GLN A 107 5.96 23.05 5.86
C GLN A 107 6.15 23.41 7.34
N PHE A 108 6.11 22.44 8.26
CA PHE A 108 6.35 22.72 9.68
C PHE A 108 7.81 23.08 9.92
N LEU A 109 8.74 22.35 9.32
CA LEU A 109 10.18 22.66 9.40
C LEU A 109 10.49 24.05 8.84
N LEU A 110 9.87 24.42 7.72
CA LEU A 110 10.00 25.77 7.14
C LEU A 110 9.45 26.84 8.09
N GLY A 111 8.27 26.61 8.68
CA GLY A 111 7.67 27.51 9.67
C GLY A 111 8.56 27.69 10.91
N PHE A 112 9.11 26.60 11.45
CA PHE A 112 10.05 26.64 12.56
C PHE A 112 11.35 27.37 12.20
N ALA A 113 11.88 27.19 10.98
CA ALA A 113 13.07 27.90 10.52
C ALA A 113 12.85 29.41 10.43
N VAL A 114 11.70 29.85 9.94
CA VAL A 114 11.34 31.28 9.89
C VAL A 114 11.21 31.87 11.29
N LEU A 115 10.52 31.18 12.20
CA LEU A 115 10.39 31.62 13.60
C LEU A 115 11.75 31.70 14.30
N ALA A 116 12.61 30.70 14.10
CA ALA A 116 13.96 30.69 14.65
C ALA A 116 14.82 31.85 14.11
N GLY A 117 14.70 32.15 12.81
CA GLY A 117 15.37 33.29 12.18
C GLY A 117 14.92 34.64 12.77
N ILE A 118 13.61 34.82 12.98
CA ILE A 118 13.05 36.02 13.62
C ILE A 118 13.55 36.15 15.07
N PHE A 119 13.53 35.06 15.84
CA PHE A 119 14.03 35.07 17.22
C PHE A 119 15.53 35.37 17.31
N MET A 120 16.34 34.83 16.40
CA MET A 120 17.76 35.16 16.30
C MET A 120 17.96 36.65 15.98
N ALA A 121 17.23 37.19 15.00
CA ALA A 121 17.34 38.59 14.61
C ALA A 121 16.93 39.55 15.74
N ILE A 122 15.83 39.27 16.45
CA ILE A 122 15.36 40.08 17.59
C ILE A 122 16.36 40.01 18.74
N THR A 123 16.83 38.81 19.09
CA THR A 123 17.82 38.61 20.16
C THR A 123 19.10 39.36 19.86
N PHE A 124 19.61 39.27 18.63
CA PHE A 124 20.80 39.99 18.20
C PHE A 124 20.62 41.50 18.25
N ASN A 125 19.48 42.02 17.75
CA ASN A 125 19.20 43.45 17.75
C ASN A 125 19.09 43.99 19.19
N ARG A 126 18.40 43.28 20.08
CA ARG A 126 18.27 43.64 21.49
C ARG A 126 19.62 43.59 22.23
N TRP A 127 20.47 42.61 21.92
CA TRP A 127 21.81 42.52 22.53
C TRP A 127 22.75 43.62 22.04
N ARG A 128 22.69 43.96 20.75
CA ARG A 128 23.42 45.10 20.17
C ARG A 128 22.98 46.42 20.83
N TYR A 129 21.68 46.67 20.92
CA TYR A 129 21.15 47.89 21.52
C TYR A 129 21.58 48.05 22.99
N ARG A 130 21.64 46.95 23.75
CA ARG A 130 22.08 46.96 25.15
C ARG A 130 23.57 47.28 25.31
N ARG A 131 24.42 46.94 24.33
CA ARG A 131 25.85 47.31 24.34
C ARG A 131 26.08 48.78 23.97
N SER A 132 25.27 49.34 23.08
CA SER A 132 25.33 50.76 22.71
C SER A 132 24.64 51.71 23.71
N ALA A 133 23.96 51.17 24.72
CA ALA A 133 23.28 51.94 25.77
C ALA A 133 24.04 51.98 27.11
N LEU A 134 25.33 51.59 27.12
CA LEU A 134 26.22 51.96 28.22
C LEU A 134 26.58 53.44 28.05
N PRO A 135 26.14 54.35 28.94
CA PRO A 135 26.58 55.72 28.89
C PRO A 135 28.08 55.75 29.20
N GLU A 136 28.85 56.47 28.39
CA GLU A 136 30.17 56.94 28.82
C GLU A 136 29.98 57.69 30.14
N THR A 137 30.53 57.13 31.21
CA THR A 137 30.74 57.85 32.45
C THR A 137 31.78 58.94 32.16
N THR A 138 31.30 60.14 31.84
CA THR A 138 32.11 61.35 31.87
C THR A 138 32.53 61.62 33.31
N GLU A 139 33.84 61.53 33.56
CA GLU A 139 34.53 62.17 34.70
C GLU A 139 34.39 63.70 34.65
#